data_AF-A0A923JY08-F1
#
_entry.id   AF-A0A923JY08-F1
#
_cell.length_a   1.000
_cell.length_b   1.000
_cell.length_c   1.000
_cell.angle_alpha   90.00
_cell.angle_beta   90.00
_cell.angle_gamma   90.00
#
_symmetry.space_group_name_H-M   'P 1'
#
loop_
_entity.id
_entity.type
_entity.pdbx_description
1 polymer ?
#
loop_
_entity_poly.entity_id
_entity_poly.type
_entity_poly.pdbx_seq_one_letter_code
_entity_poly.pdbx_strand_id
1 'polypeptide(L)'
;MSSLEDEPDQLDEQLTYCTQDLFLSTEYIEWRKALRSFSAGEWHLLTASLAIKNSPTGVFLEFGETIYSSLVFSYIEAPDYTESQMLMVQFTMPGSMWHCLVWHCPEHN
;
A
#
# COMPACT_ATOMS: atom_id res chain seq x y z
N MET A 1 9.77 -20.02 -18.45
CA MET A 1 9.48 -19.09 -17.34
C MET A 1 8.61 -18.02 -17.97
N SER A 2 7.32 -17.99 -17.64
CA SER A 2 6.43 -16.91 -18.10
C SER A 2 6.75 -15.69 -17.25
N SER A 3 7.17 -14.61 -17.89
CA SER A 3 7.34 -13.31 -17.26
C SER A 3 5.95 -12.84 -16.83
N LEU A 4 5.79 -12.37 -15.59
CA LEU A 4 4.54 -11.76 -15.10
C LEU A 4 4.13 -10.50 -15.89
N GLU A 5 4.97 -10.05 -16.82
CA GLU A 5 4.75 -8.93 -17.73
C GLU A 5 3.84 -9.27 -18.93
N ASP A 6 3.57 -10.56 -19.19
CA ASP A 6 2.84 -10.99 -20.40
C ASP A 6 1.29 -10.93 -20.24
N GLU A 7 0.76 -10.74 -19.03
CA GLU A 7 -0.68 -10.54 -18.76
C GLU A 7 -0.91 -9.41 -17.74
N PRO A 8 -1.12 -8.15 -18.18
CA PRO A 8 -1.21 -6.99 -17.30
C PRO A 8 -2.34 -7.12 -16.25
N ASP A 9 -3.45 -7.75 -16.62
CA ASP A 9 -4.58 -7.98 -15.72
C ASP A 9 -4.20 -8.91 -14.54
N GLN A 10 -3.30 -9.86 -14.77
CA GLN A 10 -2.85 -10.79 -13.73
C GLN A 10 -1.90 -10.11 -12.73
N LEU A 11 -1.02 -9.24 -13.22
CA LEU A 11 -0.12 -8.46 -12.38
C LEU A 11 -0.91 -7.50 -11.47
N ASP A 12 -1.88 -6.78 -12.04
CA ASP A 12 -2.73 -5.85 -11.32
C ASP A 12 -3.56 -6.53 -10.22
N GLU A 13 -4.08 -7.73 -10.51
CA GLU A 13 -4.79 -8.55 -9.53
C GLU A 13 -3.85 -8.98 -8.38
N GLN A 14 -2.64 -9.47 -8.68
CA GLN A 14 -1.68 -9.88 -7.67
C GLN A 14 -1.20 -8.70 -6.79
N LEU A 15 -0.95 -7.54 -7.40
CA LEU A 15 -0.61 -6.32 -6.65
C LEU A 15 -1.76 -5.86 -5.75
N THR A 16 -3.00 -5.99 -6.23
CA THR A 16 -4.18 -5.70 -5.43
C THR A 16 -4.26 -6.61 -4.21
N TYR A 17 -4.09 -7.93 -4.38
CA TYR A 17 -4.06 -8.85 -3.24
C TYR A 17 -2.91 -8.56 -2.27
N CYS A 18 -1.71 -8.30 -2.80
CA CYS A 18 -0.53 -8.02 -1.97
C CYS A 18 -0.72 -6.74 -1.14
N THR A 19 -1.28 -5.68 -1.72
CA THR A 19 -1.54 -4.43 -1.00
C THR A 19 -2.72 -4.53 -0.03
N GLN A 20 -3.73 -5.35 -0.32
CA GLN A 20 -4.79 -5.67 0.63
C GLN A 20 -4.26 -6.45 1.84
N ASP A 21 -3.28 -7.34 1.65
CA ASP A 21 -2.68 -8.12 2.75
C ASP A 21 -1.98 -7.22 3.79
N LEU A 22 -1.52 -6.03 3.40
CA LEU A 22 -1.03 -5.00 4.35
C LEU A 22 -2.06 -4.66 5.43
N PHE A 23 -3.35 -4.83 5.14
CA PHE A 23 -4.47 -4.55 6.03
C PHE A 23 -5.08 -5.78 6.69
N LEU A 24 -4.57 -6.97 6.41
CA LEU A 24 -5.04 -8.23 6.98
C LEU A 24 -3.96 -8.88 7.85
N SER A 25 -2.71 -8.84 7.40
CA SER A 25 -1.60 -9.48 8.10
C SER A 25 -1.10 -8.67 9.30
N THR A 26 -0.81 -9.38 10.38
CA THR A 26 -0.30 -8.81 11.64
C THR A 26 1.11 -8.24 11.51
N GLU A 27 1.89 -8.66 10.51
CA GLU A 27 3.26 -8.20 10.27
C GLU A 27 3.34 -6.71 9.86
N TYR A 28 2.21 -6.15 9.42
CA TYR A 28 2.08 -4.76 8.99
C TYR A 28 1.36 -3.86 9.99
N ILE A 29 1.06 -4.36 11.20
CA ILE A 29 0.28 -3.62 12.20
C ILE A 29 0.94 -2.30 12.62
N GLU A 30 2.26 -2.29 12.78
CA GLU A 30 2.99 -1.10 13.23
C GLU A 30 3.08 -0.04 12.13
N TRP A 31 3.14 -0.46 10.86
CA TRP A 31 3.02 0.46 9.73
C TRP A 31 1.60 1.06 9.65
N ARG A 32 0.56 0.24 9.78
CA ARG A 32 -0.85 0.69 9.76
C ARG A 32 -1.17 1.72 10.84
N LYS A 33 -0.80 1.44 12.09
CA LYS A 33 -0.98 2.38 13.20
C LYS A 33 -0.23 3.70 12.98
N ALA A 34 0.88 3.65 12.26
CA ALA A 34 1.72 4.79 11.95
C ALA A 34 1.31 5.55 10.68
N LEU A 35 0.21 5.20 10.00
CA LEU A 35 -0.23 5.90 8.79
C LEU A 35 -0.36 7.42 8.99
N ARG A 36 -0.83 7.86 10.16
CA ARG A 36 -0.96 9.28 10.51
C ARG A 36 0.36 10.01 10.79
N SER A 37 1.48 9.29 10.83
CA SER A 37 2.82 9.91 10.95
C SER A 37 3.37 10.41 9.61
N PHE A 38 2.74 10.01 8.49
CA PHE A 38 3.05 10.50 7.16
C PHE A 38 2.23 11.76 6.84
N SER A 39 2.68 12.58 5.90
CA SER A 39 1.90 13.72 5.42
C SER A 39 0.68 13.24 4.63
N ALA A 40 -0.53 13.66 5.05
CA ALA A 40 -1.76 13.41 4.32
C ALA A 40 -1.74 14.08 2.93
N GLY A 41 -2.27 13.40 1.91
CA GLY A 41 -2.35 13.88 0.53
C GLY A 41 -1.02 13.89 -0.23
N GLU A 42 0.10 13.55 0.41
CA GLU A 42 1.40 13.38 -0.24
C GLU A 42 1.64 11.90 -0.61
N TRP A 43 2.44 11.67 -1.65
CA TRP A 43 2.83 10.33 -2.06
C TRP A 43 4.12 9.91 -1.38
N HIS A 44 4.13 8.71 -0.80
CA HIS A 44 5.25 8.12 -0.07
C HIS A 44 5.63 6.78 -0.69
N LEU A 45 6.92 6.47 -0.76
CA LEU A 45 7.38 5.17 -1.25
C LEU A 45 7.00 4.08 -0.24
N LEU A 46 6.23 3.08 -0.67
CA LEU A 46 5.68 2.05 0.21
C LEU A 46 6.79 1.23 0.86
N THR A 47 7.72 0.71 0.07
CA THR A 47 8.80 -0.16 0.54
C THR A 47 9.71 0.55 1.54
N ALA A 48 10.03 1.83 1.34
CA ALA A 48 10.74 2.63 2.33
C ALA A 48 9.95 2.83 3.62
N SER A 49 8.65 3.11 3.52
CA SER A 49 7.80 3.31 4.70
C SER A 49 7.65 2.04 5.56
N LEU A 50 7.58 0.88 4.92
CA LEU A 50 7.54 -0.44 5.56
C LEU A 50 8.88 -0.75 6.22
N ALA A 51 10.00 -0.50 5.53
CA ALA A 51 11.34 -0.72 6.06
C ALA A 51 11.61 0.12 7.32
N ILE A 52 11.16 1.39 7.37
CA ILE A 52 11.26 2.25 8.55
C ILE A 52 10.55 1.64 9.77
N LYS A 53 9.50 0.85 9.54
CA LYS A 53 8.71 0.18 10.59
C LYS A 53 9.14 -1.26 10.83
N ASN A 54 10.23 -1.71 10.22
CA ASN A 54 10.70 -3.10 10.24
C ASN A 54 9.63 -4.11 9.75
N SER A 55 8.70 -3.67 8.90
CA SER A 55 7.72 -4.55 8.26
C SER A 55 8.33 -5.25 7.05
N PRO A 56 7.85 -6.46 6.69
CA PRO A 56 8.34 -7.19 5.53
C PRO A 56 8.24 -6.38 4.23
N THR A 57 9.30 -6.39 3.43
CA THR A 57 9.28 -5.78 2.09
C THR A 57 9.59 -6.78 0.98
N GLY A 58 10.07 -7.98 1.34
CA GLY A 58 10.53 -8.99 0.38
C GLY A 58 9.46 -9.41 -0.63
N VAL A 59 8.20 -9.48 -0.20
CA VAL A 59 7.06 -9.82 -1.08
C VAL A 59 6.92 -8.87 -2.27
N PHE A 60 7.28 -7.60 -2.11
CA PHE A 60 7.22 -6.61 -3.19
C PHE A 60 8.38 -6.77 -4.19
N LEU A 61 9.48 -7.40 -3.78
CA LEU A 61 10.64 -7.64 -4.64
C LEU A 61 10.36 -8.78 -5.63
N GLU A 62 9.46 -9.70 -5.29
CA GLU A 62 9.03 -10.81 -6.16
C GLU A 62 8.32 -10.32 -7.43
N PHE A 63 7.74 -9.12 -7.39
CA PHE A 63 7.15 -8.43 -8.55
C PHE A 63 8.19 -7.76 -9.46
N GLY A 64 9.46 -7.73 -9.04
CA GLY A 64 10.56 -7.12 -9.78
C GLY A 64 10.96 -5.73 -9.26
N GLU A 65 12.20 -5.36 -9.57
CA GLU A 65 12.86 -4.12 -9.12
C GLU A 65 12.08 -2.84 -9.46
N THR A 66 11.45 -2.81 -10.64
CA THR A 66 10.65 -1.64 -11.08
C THR A 66 9.50 -1.39 -10.11
N ILE A 67 8.75 -2.43 -9.75
CA ILE A 67 7.60 -2.31 -8.84
C ILE A 67 8.09 -2.00 -7.44
N TYR A 68 9.11 -2.73 -6.97
CA TYR A 68 9.71 -2.54 -5.65
C TYR A 68 10.15 -1.08 -5.40
N SER A 69 10.70 -0.42 -6.42
CA SER A 69 11.22 0.94 -6.34
C SER A 69 10.23 2.06 -6.70
N SER A 70 9.05 1.72 -7.22
CA SER A 70 8.07 2.71 -7.70
C SER A 70 6.69 2.64 -7.03
N LEU A 71 6.39 1.59 -6.27
CA LEU A 71 5.13 1.44 -5.56
C LEU A 71 5.00 2.49 -4.46
N VAL A 72 4.02 3.38 -4.62
CA VAL A 72 3.76 4.49 -3.70
C VAL A 72 2.38 4.36 -3.08
N PHE A 73 2.21 5.00 -1.92
CA PHE A 73 0.93 5.18 -1.28
C PHE A 73 0.70 6.64 -0.89
N SER A 74 -0.56 7.04 -0.80
CA SER A 74 -1.00 8.28 -0.17
C SER A 74 -2.19 7.95 0.72
N TYR A 75 -2.52 8.83 1.66
CA TYR A 75 -3.78 8.71 2.38
C TYR A 75 -4.47 10.07 2.49
N ILE A 76 -5.80 10.02 2.58
CA ILE A 76 -6.61 11.16 3.00
C ILE A 76 -7.54 10.75 4.13
N GLU A 77 -7.96 11.73 4.91
CA GLU A 77 -9.01 11.56 5.92
C GLU A 77 -10.37 11.46 5.24
N ALA A 78 -11.25 10.60 5.76
CA ALA A 78 -12.64 10.55 5.32
C ALA A 78 -13.34 11.91 5.56
N PRO A 79 -14.37 12.27 4.78
CA PRO A 79 -15.14 13.50 5.04
C PRO A 79 -15.74 13.58 6.45
N ASP A 80 -16.03 12.43 7.07
CA ASP A 80 -16.57 12.28 8.42
C ASP A 80 -15.50 11.84 9.44
N TYR A 81 -14.22 12.08 9.18
CA TYR A 81 -13.10 11.56 9.97
C TYR A 81 -13.19 11.84 11.47
N THR A 82 -13.75 12.98 11.86
CA THR A 82 -13.96 13.32 13.28
C THR A 82 -14.77 12.24 14.01
N GLU A 83 -15.71 11.59 13.33
CA GLU A 83 -16.56 10.53 13.87
C GLU A 83 -16.01 9.13 13.54
N SER A 84 -15.65 8.89 12.27
CA SER A 84 -15.31 7.56 11.77
C SER A 84 -13.86 7.15 12.06
N GLN A 85 -12.95 8.11 12.23
CA GLN A 85 -11.50 7.90 12.29
C GLN A 85 -10.97 7.10 11.09
N MET A 86 -11.67 7.15 9.95
CA MET A 86 -11.35 6.39 8.75
C MET A 86 -10.40 7.14 7.83
N LEU A 87 -9.39 6.45 7.34
CA LEU A 87 -8.47 6.92 6.31
C LEU A 87 -8.77 6.16 5.00
N MET A 88 -8.76 6.89 3.88
CA MET A 88 -8.65 6.26 2.56
C MET A 88 -7.19 6.20 2.17
N VAL A 89 -6.63 5.00 2.15
CA VAL A 89 -5.27 4.75 1.66
C VAL A 89 -5.34 4.39 0.19
N GLN A 90 -4.50 5.02 -0.62
CA GLN A 90 -4.44 4.85 -2.05
C GLN A 90 -3.06 4.35 -2.43
N PHE A 91 -2.99 3.35 -3.30
CA PHE A 91 -1.75 2.81 -3.84
C PHE A 91 -1.74 2.97 -5.34
N THR A 92 -0.56 3.26 -5.89
CA THR A 92 -0.36 3.28 -7.34
C THR A 92 1.13 3.14 -7.67
N MET A 93 1.43 3.03 -8.96
CA MET A 93 2.78 3.11 -9.51
C MET A 93 2.83 4.23 -10.56
N PRO A 94 3.78 5.17 -10.48
CA PRO A 94 3.93 6.21 -11.49
C PRO A 94 4.05 5.62 -12.90
N GLY A 95 3.21 6.09 -13.83
CA GLY A 95 3.18 5.61 -15.21
C GLY A 95 2.36 4.33 -15.44
N SER A 96 1.76 3.76 -14.39
CA SER A 96 0.80 2.64 -14.50
C SER A 96 -0.66 3.14 -14.43
N MET A 97 -1.58 2.33 -14.96
CA MET A 97 -3.03 2.49 -14.77
C MET A 97 -3.55 1.72 -13.55
N TRP A 98 -2.67 1.02 -12.84
CA TRP A 98 -3.03 0.31 -11.62
C TRP A 98 -3.21 1.27 -10.45
N HIS A 99 -4.34 1.13 -9.76
CA HIS A 99 -4.68 1.86 -8.56
C HIS A 99 -5.42 0.93 -7.59
N CYS A 100 -5.11 1.00 -6.30
CA CYS A 100 -5.84 0.28 -5.25
C CYS A 100 -6.26 1.26 -4.15
N LEU A 101 -7.49 1.13 -3.67
CA LEU A 101 -8.06 1.97 -2.61
C LEU A 101 -8.49 1.08 -1.45
N VAL A 102 -8.07 1.44 -0.23
CA VAL A 102 -8.44 0.73 0.99
C VAL A 102 -8.92 1.74 2.03
N TRP A 103 -10.09 1.50 2.59
CA TRP A 103 -10.58 2.23 3.77
C TRP A 103 -10.09 1.53 5.03
N HIS A 104 -9.44 2.26 5.92
CA HIS A 104 -8.83 1.70 7.13
C HIS A 104 -8.99 2.65 8.32
N CYS A 105 -9.33 2.10 9.49
CA CYS A 105 -9.32 2.81 10.76
C CYS A 105 -8.07 2.39 11.57
N PRO A 106 -7.03 3.23 11.71
CA PRO A 106 -5.81 2.86 12.44
C PRO A 106 -6.04 2.52 13.92
N GLU A 107 -7.13 3.02 14.51
CA GLU A 107 -7.48 2.83 15.93
C GLU A 107 -8.19 1.50 16.19
N HIS A 108 -8.71 0.84 15.16
CA HIS A 108 -9.44 -0.43 15.27
C HIS A 108 -8.72 -1.49 14.43
N ASN A 109 -8.03 -2.42 15.11
CA ASN A 109 -7.48 -3.64 14.51
C ASN A 109 -8.36 -4.84 14.83
#